data_AF-A0A959PSM9-F1
#
_entry.id   AF-A0A959PSM9-F1
#
_cell.length_a   1.000
_cell.length_b   1.000
_cell.length_c   1.000
_cell.angle_alpha   90.00
_cell.angle_beta   90.00
_cell.angle_gamma   90.00
#
_symmetry.space_group_name_H-M   'P 1'
#
loop_
_entity.id
_entity.type
_entity.pdbx_description
1 polymer ?
#
loop_
_entity_poly.entity_id
_entity_poly.type
_entity_poly.pdbx_seq_one_letter_code
_entity_poly.pdbx_strand_id
1 'polypeptide(L)'
;MRVYFNILLMIFGLILTIQAQTNLPRDWYYGDPNENYVGISMNQAYENFLNKNLGRTVIVAVIDSGIDVEHEDLKDNIWTNPNEIPGNGKDDDNNGYVDDIHGWNFIGGPNGQNVGSDSYEATRVYASLKYKYENADPTKIAKSQKMEYEQYTKAKEIVDKEITKA
;
A
#
# COMPACT_ATOMS: atom_id res chain seq x y z
N MET A 1 -24.32 26.38 49.28
CA MET A 1 -22.89 26.13 48.97
C MET A 1 -22.62 24.75 48.35
N ARG A 2 -23.31 23.67 48.77
CA ARG A 2 -23.12 22.30 48.21
C ARG A 2 -23.55 22.11 46.74
N VAL A 3 -24.53 22.86 46.24
CA VAL A 3 -25.04 22.68 44.86
C VAL A 3 -24.08 23.24 43.80
N TYR A 4 -23.44 24.38 44.07
CA TYR A 4 -22.44 24.98 43.17
C TYR A 4 -21.16 24.16 43.07
N PHE A 5 -20.79 23.44 44.14
CA PHE A 5 -19.62 22.57 44.16
C PHE A 5 -19.78 21.35 43.22
N ASN A 6 -20.98 20.76 43.18
CA ASN A 6 -21.27 19.63 42.31
C ASN A 6 -21.41 20.02 40.83
N ILE A 7 -21.90 21.22 40.52
CA ILE A 7 -21.99 21.73 39.14
C ILE A 7 -20.59 22.06 38.60
N LEU A 8 -19.70 22.61 39.43
CA LEU A 8 -18.31 22.87 39.05
C LEU A 8 -17.52 21.58 38.79
N LEU A 9 -17.76 20.52 39.59
CA LEU A 9 -17.16 19.19 39.37
C LEU A 9 -17.61 18.53 38.05
N MET A 10 -18.89 18.72 37.67
CA MET A 10 -19.43 18.19 36.41
C MET A 10 -18.84 18.90 35.17
N ILE A 11 -18.62 20.22 35.26
CA ILE A 11 -18.00 20.99 34.17
C ILE A 11 -16.50 20.64 34.03
N PHE A 12 -15.80 20.38 35.14
CA PHE A 12 -14.40 19.95 35.10
C PHE A 12 -14.23 18.54 34.51
N GLY A 13 -15.19 17.63 34.77
CA GLY A 13 -15.20 16.27 34.20
C GLY A 13 -15.46 16.23 32.69
N LEU A 14 -16.21 17.19 32.13
CA LEU A 14 -16.48 17.27 30.70
C LEU A 14 -15.32 17.83 29.86
N ILE A 15 -14.42 18.62 30.48
CA ILE A 15 -13.27 19.21 29.78
C ILE A 15 -12.13 18.18 29.60
N LEU A 16 -12.04 17.17 30.47
CA LEU A 16 -11.02 16.11 30.41
C LEU A 16 -11.25 15.07 29.30
N THR A 17 -12.46 14.95 28.74
CA THR A 17 -12.75 13.97 27.69
C THR A 17 -12.46 14.44 26.27
N ILE A 18 -12.17 15.74 26.07
CA ILE A 18 -11.90 16.31 24.73
C ILE A 18 -10.45 16.09 24.28
N GLN A 19 -9.52 15.74 25.18
CA GLN A 19 -8.08 15.65 24.84
C GLN A 19 -7.61 14.27 24.35
N ALA A 20 -8.49 13.32 24.06
CA ALA A 20 -8.11 11.94 23.75
C ALA A 20 -7.98 11.58 22.25
N GLN A 21 -8.16 12.52 21.33
CA GLN A 21 -7.96 12.28 19.90
C GLN A 21 -6.73 13.03 19.41
N THR A 22 -5.56 12.42 19.60
CA THR A 22 -4.33 12.87 18.96
C THR A 22 -4.46 12.58 17.46
N ASN A 23 -4.78 13.60 16.65
CA ASN A 23 -4.73 13.46 15.20
C ASN A 23 -3.27 13.15 14.81
N LEU A 24 -3.06 12.02 14.14
CA LEU A 24 -1.75 11.70 13.58
C LEU A 24 -1.38 12.80 12.56
N PRO A 25 -0.14 13.32 12.59
CA PRO A 25 0.37 14.15 11.50
C PRO A 25 0.22 13.41 10.18
N ARG A 26 -0.03 14.14 9.08
CA ARG A 26 -0.18 13.55 7.74
C ARG A 26 0.99 12.63 7.37
N ASP A 27 2.20 13.01 7.76
CA ASP A 27 3.45 12.37 7.38
C ASP A 27 4.11 11.63 8.58
N TRP A 28 3.30 11.15 9.52
CA TRP A 28 3.75 10.49 10.76
C TRP A 28 4.74 9.35 10.50
N TYR A 29 4.59 8.61 9.39
CA TYR A 29 5.44 7.48 9.03
C TYR A 29 6.89 7.89 8.73
N TYR A 30 7.17 9.17 8.43
CA TYR A 30 8.53 9.68 8.29
C TYR A 30 9.23 10.00 9.62
N GLY A 31 8.49 10.08 10.73
CA GLY A 31 9.03 10.42 12.05
C GLY A 31 9.79 9.27 12.72
N ASP A 32 10.23 9.50 13.96
CA ASP A 32 11.04 8.53 14.71
C ASP A 32 10.17 7.47 15.41
N PRO A 33 10.61 6.21 15.55
CA PRO A 33 9.86 5.18 16.26
C PRO A 33 9.69 5.45 17.76
N ASN A 34 10.46 6.36 18.36
CA ASN A 34 10.33 6.75 19.77
C ASN A 34 9.33 7.90 20.01
N GLU A 35 8.66 8.40 18.97
CA GLU A 35 7.56 9.36 19.10
C GLU A 35 6.23 8.65 19.46
N ASN A 36 5.13 9.40 19.55
CA ASN A 36 3.79 8.83 19.84
C ASN A 36 3.25 7.90 18.72
N TYR A 37 4.03 7.66 17.66
CA TYR A 37 3.74 6.80 16.52
C TYR A 37 5.04 6.16 16.02
N VAL A 38 4.93 4.99 15.36
CA VAL A 38 6.09 4.20 14.91
C VAL A 38 6.47 4.57 13.48
N GLY A 39 7.30 5.60 13.29
CA GLY A 39 7.84 5.96 11.97
C GLY A 39 9.17 5.25 11.62
N ILE A 40 9.69 5.52 10.42
CA ILE A 40 10.93 4.92 9.88
C ILE A 40 12.17 5.83 10.02
N SER A 41 12.08 6.92 10.78
CA SER A 41 13.13 7.93 10.96
C SER A 41 13.65 8.54 9.64
N MET A 42 12.78 8.66 8.63
CA MET A 42 13.14 9.18 7.31
C MET A 42 13.69 10.61 7.39
N ASN A 43 13.08 11.48 8.19
CA ASN A 43 13.52 12.88 8.34
C ASN A 43 14.97 12.97 8.86
N GLN A 44 15.31 12.17 9.86
CA GLN A 44 16.67 12.08 10.39
C GLN A 44 17.65 11.52 9.36
N ALA A 45 17.22 10.56 8.53
CA ALA A 45 18.05 10.03 7.45
C ALA A 45 18.44 11.12 6.44
N TYR A 46 17.48 11.98 6.06
CA TYR A 46 17.73 13.12 5.18
C TYR A 46 18.66 14.17 5.82
N GLU A 47 18.36 14.61 7.04
CA GLU A 47 19.15 15.64 7.73
C GLU A 47 20.59 15.20 8.02
N ASN A 48 20.78 13.95 8.43
CA ASN A 48 22.08 13.47 8.91
C ASN A 48 22.96 12.89 7.80
N PHE A 49 22.38 12.36 6.72
CA PHE A 49 23.11 11.65 5.68
C PHE A 49 22.88 12.21 4.27
N LEU A 50 21.64 12.25 3.80
CA LEU A 50 21.36 12.49 2.37
C LEU A 50 21.56 13.95 1.96
N ASN A 51 21.31 14.92 2.85
CA ASN A 51 21.57 16.34 2.57
C ASN A 51 23.07 16.68 2.55
N LYS A 52 23.94 15.78 3.01
CA LYS A 52 25.39 16.01 3.14
C LYS A 52 26.23 15.26 2.11
N ASN A 53 25.65 14.23 1.47
CA ASN A 53 26.29 13.47 0.41
C ASN A 53 25.28 13.25 -0.73
N LEU A 54 25.62 13.67 -1.95
CA LEU A 54 24.84 13.34 -3.13
C LEU A 54 24.86 11.82 -3.31
N GLY A 55 23.72 11.18 -3.07
CA GLY A 55 23.56 9.75 -3.30
C GLY A 55 23.82 9.39 -4.77
N ARG A 56 23.98 8.08 -5.03
CA ARG A 56 23.96 7.56 -6.41
C ARG A 56 22.52 7.36 -6.86
N THR A 57 22.23 7.62 -8.13
CA THR A 57 20.96 7.19 -8.73
C THR A 57 20.88 5.66 -8.70
N VAL A 58 19.75 5.13 -8.21
CA VAL A 58 19.46 3.69 -8.15
C VAL A 58 18.20 3.44 -8.95
N ILE A 59 18.26 2.49 -9.87
CA ILE A 59 17.07 2.01 -10.59
C ILE A 59 16.37 0.97 -9.71
N VAL A 60 15.09 1.18 -9.44
CA VAL A 60 14.25 0.29 -8.63
C VAL A 60 13.13 -0.24 -9.51
N ALA A 61 13.06 -1.56 -9.67
CA ALA A 61 11.96 -2.21 -10.40
C ALA A 61 10.74 -2.36 -9.48
N VAL A 62 9.59 -1.88 -9.92
CA VAL A 62 8.30 -2.02 -9.24
C VAL A 62 7.45 -3.02 -10.02
N ILE A 63 7.10 -4.14 -9.39
CA ILE A 63 6.25 -5.18 -9.98
C ILE A 63 4.87 -5.08 -9.34
N ASP A 64 3.98 -4.36 -10.02
CA ASP A 64 2.63 -4.06 -9.54
C ASP A 64 1.67 -4.01 -10.75
N SER A 65 0.51 -3.40 -10.56
CA SER A 65 -0.54 -3.12 -11.55
C SER A 65 -0.17 -2.06 -12.60
N GLY A 66 1.02 -1.46 -12.50
CA GLY A 66 1.51 -0.40 -13.39
C GLY A 66 1.72 0.92 -12.66
N ILE A 67 2.02 1.98 -13.43
CA ILE A 67 2.25 3.33 -12.93
C ILE A 67 1.72 4.36 -13.94
N ASP A 68 1.20 5.48 -13.44
CA ASP A 68 0.93 6.64 -14.28
C ASP A 68 2.25 7.36 -14.55
N VAL A 69 2.80 7.15 -15.75
CA VAL A 69 4.08 7.74 -16.18
C VAL A 69 4.01 9.27 -16.35
N GLU A 70 2.81 9.83 -16.47
CA GLU A 70 2.57 11.27 -16.64
C GLU A 70 2.28 11.98 -15.31
N HIS A 71 2.25 11.24 -14.19
CA HIS A 71 1.94 11.82 -12.88
C HIS A 71 2.95 12.90 -12.50
N GLU A 72 2.46 14.09 -12.11
CA GLU A 72 3.28 15.29 -11.95
C GLU A 72 4.44 15.14 -10.95
N ASP A 73 4.21 14.41 -9.85
CA ASP A 73 5.23 14.14 -8.82
C ASP A 73 6.15 12.95 -9.13
N LEU A 74 5.84 12.12 -10.15
CA LEU A 74 6.57 10.89 -10.43
C LEU A 74 7.37 10.95 -11.73
N LYS A 75 6.88 11.66 -12.75
CA LYS A 75 7.45 11.70 -14.12
C LYS A 75 8.96 11.95 -14.16
N ASP A 76 9.49 12.79 -13.26
CA ASP A 76 10.92 13.13 -13.21
C ASP A 76 11.78 11.98 -12.64
N ASN A 77 11.16 11.00 -11.99
CA ASN A 77 11.79 9.81 -11.41
C ASN A 77 11.47 8.52 -12.17
N ILE A 78 10.63 8.56 -13.23
CA ILE A 78 10.33 7.39 -14.05
C ILE A 78 11.55 7.03 -14.88
N TRP A 79 11.94 5.76 -14.82
CA TRP A 79 13.04 5.24 -15.62
C TRP A 79 12.66 5.23 -17.11
N THR A 80 13.61 5.61 -17.96
CA THR A 80 13.48 5.52 -19.43
C THR A 80 14.52 4.54 -19.95
N ASN A 81 14.12 3.54 -20.74
CA ASN A 81 15.02 2.59 -21.37
C ASN A 81 15.95 3.32 -22.34
N PRO A 82 17.26 3.46 -22.04
CA PRO A 82 18.18 4.20 -22.92
C PRO A 82 18.51 3.44 -24.21
N ASN A 83 18.13 2.16 -24.31
CA ASN A 83 18.42 1.32 -25.46
C ASN A 83 17.25 1.21 -26.45
N GLU A 84 16.12 1.84 -26.15
CA GLU A 84 14.92 1.83 -27.02
C GLU A 84 14.74 3.16 -27.75
N ILE A 85 14.19 3.10 -28.96
CA ILE A 85 13.78 4.27 -29.75
C ILE A 85 12.25 4.37 -29.72
N PRO A 86 11.67 5.35 -29.00
CA PRO A 86 10.23 5.43 -28.81
C PRO A 86 9.41 5.44 -30.11
N GLY A 87 8.48 4.48 -30.22
CA GLY A 87 7.44 4.46 -31.24
C GLY A 87 7.92 3.99 -32.60
N ASN A 88 9.02 3.24 -32.65
CA ASN A 88 9.53 2.69 -33.92
C ASN A 88 8.94 1.30 -34.24
N GLY A 89 8.21 0.68 -33.30
CA GLY A 89 7.59 -0.63 -33.46
C GLY A 89 8.58 -1.79 -33.45
N LYS A 90 9.76 -1.62 -32.86
CA LYS A 90 10.82 -2.62 -32.78
C LYS A 90 11.24 -2.83 -31.32
N ASP A 91 11.86 -3.96 -31.10
CA ASP A 91 12.64 -4.28 -29.91
C ASP A 91 14.09 -3.95 -30.26
N ASP A 92 14.56 -2.78 -29.87
CA ASP A 92 15.87 -2.25 -30.28
C ASP A 92 17.01 -2.87 -29.45
N ASP A 93 16.74 -3.22 -28.20
CA ASP A 93 17.71 -3.82 -27.29
C ASP A 93 17.72 -5.37 -27.31
N ASN A 94 16.78 -5.98 -28.03
CA ASN A 94 16.58 -7.43 -28.21
C ASN A 94 16.27 -8.15 -26.88
N ASN A 95 15.55 -7.51 -25.96
CA ASN A 95 15.15 -8.08 -24.67
C ASN A 95 13.84 -8.89 -24.75
N GLY A 96 13.14 -8.86 -25.88
CA GLY A 96 11.88 -9.56 -26.12
C GLY A 96 10.63 -8.67 -26.02
N TYR A 97 10.78 -7.38 -25.77
CA TYR A 97 9.69 -6.42 -25.57
C TYR A 97 9.82 -5.25 -26.55
N VAL A 98 8.78 -5.02 -27.35
CA VAL A 98 8.76 -3.96 -28.36
C VAL A 98 8.40 -2.63 -27.71
N ASP A 99 9.23 -1.59 -27.88
CA ASP A 99 9.01 -0.23 -27.37
C ASP A 99 8.76 -0.17 -25.83
N ASP A 100 9.55 -0.89 -25.02
CA ASP A 100 9.41 -0.93 -23.55
C ASP A 100 10.01 0.28 -22.81
N ILE A 101 9.61 1.49 -23.23
CA ILE A 101 10.25 2.77 -22.87
C ILE A 101 10.30 3.03 -21.37
N HIS A 102 9.27 2.67 -20.62
CA HIS A 102 9.18 2.89 -19.16
C HIS A 102 8.98 1.59 -18.38
N GLY A 103 9.33 0.46 -18.99
CA GLY A 103 9.03 -0.88 -18.50
C GLY A 103 7.94 -1.56 -19.33
N TRP A 104 7.40 -2.65 -18.78
CA TRP A 104 6.57 -3.58 -19.57
C TRP A 104 5.31 -4.04 -18.85
N ASN A 105 4.25 -4.25 -19.63
CA ASN A 105 3.00 -4.86 -19.15
C ASN A 105 2.96 -6.36 -19.48
N PHE A 106 3.25 -7.20 -18.48
CA PHE A 106 3.29 -8.65 -18.61
C PHE A 106 1.93 -9.34 -18.77
N ILE A 107 0.85 -8.67 -18.39
CA ILE A 107 -0.52 -9.20 -18.50
C ILE A 107 -1.29 -8.59 -19.67
N GLY A 108 -0.70 -7.61 -20.35
CA GLY A 108 -1.29 -6.90 -21.48
C GLY A 108 -1.50 -7.80 -22.69
N GLY A 109 -2.49 -7.46 -23.51
CA GLY A 109 -2.72 -8.16 -24.77
C GLY A 109 -1.61 -7.91 -25.80
N PRO A 110 -1.54 -8.70 -26.90
CA PRO A 110 -0.52 -8.55 -27.96
C PRO A 110 -0.41 -7.15 -28.57
N ASN A 111 -1.44 -6.32 -28.40
CA ASN A 111 -1.50 -4.96 -28.91
C ASN A 111 -1.08 -3.91 -27.85
N GLY A 112 -0.40 -4.33 -26.77
CA GLY A 112 0.00 -3.45 -25.66
C GLY A 112 -1.16 -2.92 -24.82
N GLN A 113 -2.37 -3.45 -25.00
CA GLN A 113 -3.55 -3.00 -24.25
C GLN A 113 -3.50 -3.53 -22.82
N ASN A 114 -3.75 -2.63 -21.87
CA ASN A 114 -3.94 -2.98 -20.48
C ASN A 114 -5.17 -3.88 -20.31
N VAL A 115 -5.07 -4.88 -19.45
CA VAL A 115 -6.26 -5.59 -19.00
C VAL A 115 -7.10 -4.65 -18.14
N GLY A 116 -8.40 -4.56 -18.40
CA GLY A 116 -9.29 -3.67 -17.65
C GLY A 116 -9.53 -4.11 -16.20
N SER A 117 -9.19 -5.35 -15.86
CA SER A 117 -9.27 -5.89 -14.50
C SER A 117 -8.16 -6.91 -14.30
N ASP A 118 -7.47 -6.80 -13.16
CA ASP A 118 -6.46 -7.75 -12.71
C ASP A 118 -7.02 -8.64 -11.58
N SER A 119 -6.26 -9.67 -11.21
CA SER A 119 -6.62 -10.53 -10.07
C SER A 119 -6.01 -9.98 -8.79
N TYR A 120 -6.84 -9.45 -7.89
CA TYR A 120 -6.39 -8.95 -6.60
C TYR A 120 -5.68 -10.00 -5.74
N GLU A 121 -4.80 -9.55 -4.85
CA GLU A 121 -4.18 -10.37 -3.82
C GLU A 121 -5.20 -11.17 -3.01
N ALA A 122 -6.33 -10.52 -2.68
CA ALA A 122 -7.42 -11.15 -1.96
C ALA A 122 -7.97 -12.37 -2.70
N THR A 123 -8.07 -12.32 -4.03
CA THR A 123 -8.51 -13.46 -4.85
C THR A 123 -7.53 -14.62 -4.74
N ARG A 124 -6.22 -14.35 -4.75
CA ARG A 124 -5.18 -15.39 -4.61
C ARG A 124 -5.20 -16.03 -3.22
N VAL A 125 -5.29 -15.21 -2.16
CA VAL A 125 -5.37 -15.69 -0.77
C VAL A 125 -6.65 -16.48 -0.52
N TYR A 126 -7.78 -16.03 -1.05
CA TYR A 126 -9.04 -16.76 -0.98
C TYR A 126 -8.91 -18.12 -1.68
N ALA A 127 -8.44 -18.15 -2.94
CA ALA A 127 -8.31 -19.38 -3.71
C ALA A 127 -7.38 -20.42 -3.04
N SER A 128 -6.26 -19.97 -2.46
CA SER A 128 -5.31 -20.86 -1.79
C SER A 128 -5.84 -21.46 -0.48
N LEU A 129 -6.65 -20.69 0.28
CA LEU A 129 -7.15 -21.09 1.59
C LEU A 129 -8.58 -21.66 1.58
N LYS A 130 -9.33 -21.45 0.49
CA LYS A 130 -10.72 -21.89 0.32
C LYS A 130 -10.90 -23.35 0.69
N TYR A 131 -10.13 -24.25 0.09
CA TYR A 131 -10.25 -25.69 0.33
C TYR A 131 -10.02 -26.10 1.78
N LYS A 132 -9.27 -25.30 2.55
CA LYS A 132 -8.96 -25.56 3.94
C LYS A 132 -10.05 -25.04 4.89
N TYR A 133 -10.65 -23.90 4.58
CA TYR A 133 -11.48 -23.15 5.52
C TYR A 133 -12.93 -22.90 5.10
N GLU A 134 -13.32 -23.17 3.85
CA GLU A 134 -14.69 -22.92 3.36
C GLU A 134 -15.76 -23.59 4.23
N ASN A 135 -15.49 -24.80 4.72
CA ASN A 135 -16.40 -25.57 5.57
C ASN A 135 -15.85 -25.78 7.00
N ALA A 136 -14.82 -25.04 7.39
CA ALA A 136 -14.23 -25.19 8.71
C ALA A 136 -15.13 -24.56 9.78
N ASP A 137 -15.24 -25.21 10.93
CA ASP A 137 -15.93 -24.69 12.10
C ASP A 137 -15.04 -23.63 12.79
N PRO A 138 -15.44 -22.34 12.83
CA PRO A 138 -14.63 -21.26 13.40
C PRO A 138 -14.24 -21.51 14.86
N THR A 139 -15.05 -22.30 15.60
CA THR A 139 -14.82 -22.61 17.01
C THR A 139 -13.73 -23.68 17.22
N LYS A 140 -13.39 -24.43 16.17
CA LYS A 140 -12.43 -25.54 16.21
C LYS A 140 -11.09 -25.21 15.56
N ILE A 141 -10.89 -23.96 15.13
CA ILE A 141 -9.62 -23.52 14.53
C ILE A 141 -8.52 -23.50 15.59
N ALA A 142 -7.42 -24.21 15.32
CA ALA A 142 -6.27 -24.25 16.21
C ALA A 142 -5.67 -22.85 16.40
N LYS A 143 -5.10 -22.57 17.57
CA LYS A 143 -4.49 -21.25 17.87
C LYS A 143 -3.41 -20.86 16.84
N SER A 144 -2.63 -21.82 16.35
CA SER A 144 -1.60 -21.61 15.32
C SER A 144 -2.18 -21.23 13.95
N GLN A 145 -3.43 -21.58 13.68
CA GLN A 145 -4.12 -21.35 12.40
C GLN A 145 -4.98 -20.08 12.40
N LYS A 146 -5.17 -19.44 13.56
CA LYS A 146 -6.06 -18.27 13.68
C LYS A 146 -5.69 -17.13 12.76
N MET A 147 -4.40 -16.78 12.66
CA MET A 147 -3.96 -15.69 11.78
C MET A 147 -4.24 -16.01 10.30
N GLU A 148 -3.98 -17.24 9.87
CA GLU A 148 -4.26 -17.68 8.49
C GLU A 148 -5.76 -17.72 8.21
N TYR A 149 -6.56 -18.16 9.19
CA TYR A 149 -8.03 -18.12 9.10
C TYR A 149 -8.57 -16.69 9.02
N GLU A 150 -8.01 -15.75 9.79
CA GLU A 150 -8.35 -14.32 9.72
C GLU A 150 -7.98 -13.69 8.36
N GLN A 151 -6.87 -14.13 7.76
CA GLN A 151 -6.51 -13.72 6.39
C GLN A 151 -7.52 -14.26 5.38
N TYR A 152 -7.91 -15.53 5.50
CA TYR A 152 -8.93 -16.13 4.65
C TYR A 152 -10.28 -15.40 4.74
N THR A 153 -10.76 -15.08 5.94
CA THR A 153 -12.06 -14.40 6.10
C THR A 153 -12.06 -13.00 5.50
N LYS A 154 -10.98 -12.22 5.69
CA LYS A 154 -10.81 -10.91 5.04
C LYS A 154 -10.75 -11.03 3.53
N ALA A 155 -9.97 -11.98 3.01
CA ALA A 155 -9.86 -12.23 1.58
C ALA A 155 -11.20 -12.63 0.97
N LYS A 156 -11.94 -13.53 1.64
CA LYS A 156 -13.29 -13.93 1.24
C LYS A 156 -14.25 -12.75 1.17
N GLU A 157 -14.24 -11.87 2.17
CA GLU A 157 -15.11 -10.69 2.20
C GLU A 157 -14.85 -9.76 1.00
N ILE A 158 -13.58 -9.52 0.66
CA ILE A 158 -13.20 -8.71 -0.50
C ILE A 158 -13.69 -9.38 -1.79
N VAL A 159 -13.41 -10.67 -1.96
CA VAL A 159 -13.80 -11.43 -3.16
C VAL A 159 -15.31 -11.48 -3.34
N ASP A 160 -16.07 -11.77 -2.28
CA ASP A 160 -17.53 -11.79 -2.33
C ASP A 160 -18.10 -10.40 -2.71
N LYS A 161 -17.50 -9.32 -2.20
CA LYS A 161 -17.89 -7.94 -2.54
C LYS A 161 -17.65 -7.63 -4.01
N GLU A 162 -16.49 -8.02 -4.56
CA GLU A 162 -16.19 -7.80 -5.98
C GLU A 162 -17.09 -8.64 -6.89
N ILE A 163 -17.39 -9.88 -6.53
CA ILE A 163 -18.36 -10.73 -7.27
C ILE A 163 -19.75 -10.08 -7.31
N THR A 164 -20.17 -9.44 -6.21
CA THR A 164 -21.52 -8.83 -6.13
C THR A 164 -21.62 -7.51 -6.90
N LYS A 165 -20.48 -6.87 -7.21
CA LYS A 165 -20.42 -5.63 -8.01
C LYS A 165 -20.41 -5.88 -9.52
N ALA A 166 -20.02 -7.08 -9.96
CA ALA A 166 -19.99 -7.51 -11.36
C ALA A 166 -21.38 -7.89 -11.88
#